data_AF-A0A952S7R9-F1
#
_entry.id   AF-A0A952S7R9-F1
#
_cell.length_a   1.000
_cell.length_b   1.000
_cell.length_c   1.000
_cell.angle_alpha   90.00
_cell.angle_beta   90.00
_cell.angle_gamma   90.00
#
_symmetry.space_group_name_H-M   'P 1'
#
loop_
_entity.id
_entity.type
_entity.pdbx_description
1 polymer ?
#
loop_
_entity_poly.entity_id
_entity_poly.type
_entity_poly.pdbx_seq_one_letter_code
_entity_poly.pdbx_strand_id
1 'polypeptide(L)'
;MDCAHCQEKISPFIDGELDEASSAAIREHLIACDGCAGLFEEFAGILENCRGIDVDGTVPPNSRAMWCRINNILETEVKKEEETPELPEQGWFGRRLHMSFSQVSSLVLGIALISSLLTVVAIRNYMQPSSADEYSLRSTASQTTFEKFLSRIGLSETPQEALDRRIQEQQAVIDYWDKRVRDRRSQWDERMQMAFDRNLVEIDQAVKDYTSMLEKDPEDEVTVEMLDSALNDKMNLLRQFSEL
;
A
#
# COMPACT_ATOMS: atom_id res chain seq x y z
N MET A 1 -34.56 5.69 12.46
CA MET A 1 -33.56 4.90 11.71
C MET A 1 -33.82 3.42 11.99
N ASP A 2 -33.68 2.54 10.99
CA ASP A 2 -33.75 1.08 11.20
C ASP A 2 -32.36 0.50 11.54
N CYS A 3 -32.33 -0.73 12.05
CA CYS A 3 -31.08 -1.34 12.49
C CYS A 3 -30.10 -1.57 11.34
N ALA A 4 -30.60 -1.91 10.15
CA ALA A 4 -29.75 -2.15 8.98
C ALA A 4 -28.99 -0.88 8.56
N HIS A 5 -29.68 0.25 8.49
CA HIS A 5 -29.06 1.53 8.16
C HIS A 5 -28.13 2.03 9.28
N CYS A 6 -28.44 1.73 10.55
CA CYS A 6 -27.52 2.00 11.65
C CYS A 6 -26.22 1.22 11.49
N GLN A 7 -26.32 -0.09 11.25
CA GLN A 7 -25.17 -0.99 11.16
C GLN A 7 -24.22 -0.63 10.01
N GLU A 8 -24.77 -0.28 8.85
CA GLU A 8 -23.98 0.19 7.70
C GLU A 8 -23.19 1.47 8.01
N LYS A 9 -23.74 2.33 8.87
CA LYS A 9 -23.16 3.64 9.20
C LYS A 9 -22.32 3.67 10.47
N ILE A 10 -22.20 2.56 11.20
CA ILE A 10 -21.39 2.52 12.45
C ILE A 10 -19.89 2.75 12.16
N SER A 11 -19.31 2.16 11.11
CA SER A 11 -17.89 2.41 10.78
C SER A 11 -17.64 3.87 10.39
N PRO A 12 -18.37 4.46 9.40
CA PRO A 12 -18.22 5.89 9.08
C PRO A 12 -18.47 6.84 10.27
N PHE A 13 -19.35 6.44 11.20
CA PHE A 13 -19.62 7.19 12.42
C PHE A 13 -18.42 7.19 13.38
N ILE A 14 -17.76 6.04 13.54
CA ILE A 14 -16.56 5.88 14.37
C ILE A 14 -15.36 6.63 13.77
N ASP A 15 -15.25 6.63 12.45
CA ASP A 15 -14.18 7.31 11.71
C ASP A 15 -14.39 8.84 11.62
N GLY A 16 -15.58 9.33 12.01
CA GLY A 16 -15.92 10.77 12.00
C GLY A 16 -16.23 11.32 10.60
N GLU A 17 -16.56 10.46 9.65
CA GLU A 17 -16.83 10.82 8.24
C GLU A 17 -18.28 11.27 7.99
N LEU A 18 -19.15 11.12 9.00
CA LEU A 18 -20.56 11.48 8.88
C LEU A 18 -20.81 12.95 9.21
N ASP A 19 -21.78 13.53 8.50
CA ASP A 19 -22.31 14.85 8.84
C ASP A 19 -23.00 14.85 10.22
N GLU A 20 -23.14 16.04 10.82
CA GLU A 20 -23.68 16.19 12.18
C GLU A 20 -25.11 15.66 12.31
N ALA A 21 -25.94 15.76 11.26
CA ALA A 21 -27.32 15.28 11.30
C ALA A 21 -27.37 13.73 11.27
N SER A 22 -26.56 13.10 10.43
CA SER A 22 -26.41 11.64 10.40
C SER A 22 -25.83 11.11 11.72
N SER A 23 -24.83 11.79 12.27
CA SER A 23 -24.22 11.44 13.55
C SER A 23 -25.21 11.52 14.72
N ALA A 24 -26.06 12.55 14.76
CA ALA A 24 -27.09 12.68 15.76
C ALA A 24 -28.14 11.56 15.67
N ALA A 25 -28.57 11.20 14.45
CA ALA A 25 -29.52 10.12 14.23
C ALA A 25 -28.99 8.74 14.68
N ILE A 26 -27.69 8.50 14.50
CA ILE A 26 -27.02 7.28 14.97
C ILE A 26 -26.92 7.27 16.50
N ARG A 27 -26.50 8.37 17.13
CA ARG A 27 -26.48 8.48 18.60
C ARG A 27 -27.86 8.20 19.21
N GLU A 28 -28.91 8.76 18.63
CA GLU A 28 -30.29 8.51 19.08
C GLU A 28 -30.67 7.03 18.97
N HIS A 29 -30.31 6.37 17.87
CA HIS A 29 -30.60 4.95 17.67
C HIS A 29 -29.78 4.03 18.58
N LEU A 30 -28.51 4.34 18.83
CA LEU A 30 -27.65 3.57 19.74
C LEU A 30 -28.18 3.60 21.19
N ILE A 31 -28.78 4.73 21.61
CA ILE A 31 -29.44 4.82 22.93
C ILE A 31 -30.71 3.96 22.97
N ALA A 32 -31.42 3.82 21.85
CA ALA A 32 -32.71 3.13 21.80
C ALA A 32 -32.61 1.63 21.44
N CYS A 33 -31.46 1.16 20.92
CA CYS A 33 -31.30 -0.20 20.42
C CYS A 33 -30.05 -0.88 20.98
N ASP A 34 -30.24 -1.75 21.96
CA ASP A 34 -29.17 -2.53 22.60
C ASP A 34 -28.36 -3.37 21.60
N GLY A 35 -29.01 -3.89 20.55
CA GLY A 35 -28.32 -4.69 19.52
C GLY A 35 -27.32 -3.88 18.69
N CYS A 36 -27.65 -2.63 18.36
CA CYS A 36 -26.72 -1.74 17.67
C CYS A 36 -25.67 -1.16 18.62
N ALA A 37 -26.03 -0.94 19.90
CA ALA A 37 -25.10 -0.52 20.94
C ALA A 37 -24.00 -1.58 21.18
N GLY A 38 -24.38 -2.86 21.29
CA GLY A 38 -23.40 -3.95 21.44
C GLY A 38 -22.46 -4.07 20.25
N LEU A 39 -22.98 -3.94 19.02
CA LEU A 39 -22.15 -3.94 17.81
C LEU A 39 -21.17 -2.75 17.80
N PHE A 40 -21.62 -1.56 18.22
CA PHE A 40 -20.74 -0.39 18.37
C PHE A 40 -19.64 -0.63 19.42
N GLU A 41 -19.97 -1.26 20.56
CA GLU A 41 -18.99 -1.63 21.59
C GLU A 41 -17.96 -2.63 21.08
N GLU A 42 -18.35 -3.60 20.24
CA GLU A 42 -17.43 -4.54 19.60
C GLU A 42 -16.41 -3.80 18.70
N PHE A 43 -16.89 -2.88 17.85
CA PHE A 43 -16.00 -2.05 17.03
C PHE A 43 -15.06 -1.19 17.88
N ALA A 44 -15.56 -0.57 18.94
CA ALA A 44 -14.75 0.22 19.86
C ALA A 44 -13.67 -0.64 20.56
N GLY A 45 -14.02 -1.88 20.94
CA GLY A 45 -13.09 -2.83 21.54
C GLY A 45 -11.96 -3.26 20.59
N ILE A 46 -12.27 -3.44 19.29
CA ILE A 46 -11.25 -3.71 18.27
C ILE A 46 -10.27 -2.53 18.15
N LEU A 47 -10.79 -1.30 18.09
CA LEU A 47 -9.94 -0.10 18.00
C LEU A 47 -9.04 0.08 19.22
N GLU A 48 -9.55 -0.17 20.42
CA GLU A 48 -8.76 -0.09 21.65
C GLU A 48 -7.64 -1.15 21.67
N ASN A 49 -7.94 -2.37 21.23
CA ASN A 49 -6.93 -3.42 21.08
C ASN A 49 -5.86 -3.04 20.04
N CYS A 50 -6.24 -2.40 18.94
CA CYS A 50 -5.29 -1.91 17.95
C CYS A 50 -4.42 -0.76 18.48
N ARG A 51 -4.97 0.12 19.33
CA ARG A 51 -4.20 1.21 19.97
C ARG A 51 -3.21 0.72 21.02
N GLY A 52 -3.54 -0.37 21.72
CA GLY A 52 -2.67 -0.98 22.73
C GLY A 52 -1.50 -1.78 22.15
N ILE A 53 -1.48 -2.01 20.83
CA ILE A 53 -0.30 -2.50 20.13
C ILE A 53 0.63 -1.30 19.96
N ASP A 54 1.48 -1.06 20.97
CA ASP A 54 2.67 -0.25 20.78
C ASP A 54 3.47 -0.90 19.66
N VAL A 55 3.40 -0.30 18.47
CA VAL A 55 4.24 -0.68 17.35
C VAL A 55 5.64 -0.13 17.66
N ASP A 56 6.33 -0.78 18.59
CA ASP A 56 7.63 -0.42 19.17
C ASP A 56 8.80 -0.54 18.16
N GLY A 57 8.48 -0.44 16.86
CA GLY A 57 9.39 -0.56 15.73
C GLY A 57 9.07 0.33 14.52
N THR A 58 7.97 1.11 14.54
CA THR A 58 7.61 2.01 13.42
C THR A 58 7.88 3.48 13.70
N VAL A 59 8.69 3.83 14.70
CA VAL A 59 9.27 5.17 14.76
C VAL A 59 10.49 5.15 13.83
N PRO A 60 10.39 5.66 12.60
CA PRO A 60 11.54 5.71 11.71
C PRO A 60 12.67 6.49 12.39
N PRO A 61 13.94 6.06 12.22
CA PRO A 61 15.07 6.79 12.76
C PRO A 61 14.99 8.24 12.27
N ASN A 62 15.05 9.18 13.20
CA ASN A 62 14.96 10.61 12.95
C ASN A 62 13.55 11.14 12.55
N SER A 63 12.49 10.63 13.19
CA SER A 63 11.12 11.17 13.10
C SER A 63 11.06 12.70 13.26
N ARG A 64 11.88 13.27 14.14
CA ARG A 64 11.94 14.73 14.37
C ARG A 64 12.43 15.51 13.13
N ALA A 65 13.49 15.07 12.45
CA ALA A 65 13.93 15.77 11.24
C ALA A 65 12.98 15.57 10.06
N MET A 66 12.31 14.41 9.97
CA MET A 66 11.27 14.20 8.96
C MET A 66 10.08 15.11 9.17
N TRP A 67 9.61 15.25 10.41
CA TRP A 67 8.55 16.22 10.74
C TRP A 67 8.97 17.66 10.45
N CYS A 68 10.21 18.06 10.77
CA CYS A 68 10.72 19.37 10.37
C CYS A 68 10.72 19.55 8.85
N ARG A 69 11.08 18.53 8.07
CA ARG A 69 11.07 18.59 6.61
C ARG A 69 9.64 18.68 6.04
N ILE A 70 8.71 17.88 6.56
CA ILE A 70 7.29 17.92 6.18
C ILE A 70 6.72 19.30 6.48
N ASN A 71 6.98 19.83 7.68
CA ASN A 71 6.47 21.13 8.09
C ASN A 71 7.04 22.27 7.21
N ASN A 72 8.33 22.22 6.88
CA ASN A 72 8.93 23.18 5.94
C ASN A 72 8.30 23.10 4.55
N ILE A 73 7.99 21.90 4.05
CA ILE A 73 7.34 21.71 2.74
C ILE A 73 5.93 22.33 2.77
N LEU A 74 5.14 22.01 3.79
CA LEU A 74 3.79 22.57 3.97
C LEU A 74 3.82 24.10 4.09
N GLU A 75 4.72 24.66 4.90
CA GLU A 75 4.88 26.11 5.03
C GLU A 75 5.32 26.76 3.71
N THR A 76 6.15 26.10 2.91
CA THR A 76 6.52 26.62 1.58
C THR A 76 5.40 26.51 0.55
N GLU A 77 4.55 25.49 0.61
CA GLU A 77 3.39 25.36 -0.29
C GLU A 77 2.28 26.34 0.08
N VAL A 78 1.97 26.49 1.36
CA VAL A 78 1.01 27.48 1.86
C VAL A 78 1.47 28.90 1.54
N LYS A 79 2.77 29.21 1.71
CA LYS A 79 3.32 30.52 1.38
C LYS A 79 3.34 30.80 -0.13
N LYS A 80 3.43 29.77 -0.97
CA LYS A 80 3.34 29.90 -2.44
C LYS A 80 1.92 30.22 -2.90
N GLU A 81 0.92 29.96 -2.05
CA GLU A 81 -0.48 30.30 -2.29
C GLU A 81 -0.83 31.71 -1.75
N GLU A 82 -0.12 32.21 -0.73
CA GLU A 82 -0.30 33.56 -0.18
C GLU A 82 0.51 34.67 -0.90
N GLU A 83 1.62 34.34 -1.55
CA GLU A 83 2.30 35.29 -2.44
C GLU A 83 1.66 35.24 -3.83
N THR A 84 0.53 35.94 -4.00
CA THR A 84 0.17 36.52 -5.29
C THR A 84 1.02 37.77 -5.53
N PRO A 85 2.12 37.71 -6.30
CA PRO A 85 2.65 38.91 -6.91
C PRO A 85 1.65 39.38 -7.96
N GLU A 86 1.25 40.65 -7.88
CA GLU A 86 0.61 41.35 -8.99
C GLU A 86 1.51 41.22 -10.23
N LEU A 87 1.10 40.38 -11.17
CA LEU A 87 1.83 40.17 -12.41
C LEU A 87 1.58 41.35 -13.36
N PRO A 88 2.64 41.98 -13.91
CA PRO A 88 2.50 42.86 -15.06
C PRO A 88 2.01 42.03 -16.26
N GLU A 89 0.96 42.54 -16.91
CA GLU A 89 0.41 41.99 -18.13
C GLU A 89 1.46 42.03 -19.25
N GLN A 90 2.12 40.90 -19.54
CA GLN A 90 2.73 40.69 -20.86
C GLN A 90 2.99 39.20 -21.17
N GLY A 91 2.01 38.59 -21.83
CA GLY A 91 2.23 38.02 -23.17
C GLY A 91 2.90 36.65 -23.30
N TRP A 92 2.13 35.58 -23.15
CA TRP A 92 2.35 34.34 -23.94
C TRP A 92 1.06 33.56 -24.32
N PHE A 93 -0.08 33.82 -23.66
CA PHE A 93 -1.39 33.22 -23.99
C PHE A 93 -2.28 34.09 -24.90
N GLY A 94 -1.66 34.82 -25.82
CA GLY A 94 -2.34 35.72 -26.77
C GLY A 94 -2.76 35.09 -28.10
N ARG A 95 -3.03 33.79 -28.18
CA ARG A 95 -3.61 33.17 -29.39
C ARG A 95 -5.04 32.72 -29.13
N ARG A 96 -5.97 33.53 -29.65
CA ARG A 96 -7.40 33.24 -29.81
C ARG A 96 -7.61 31.82 -30.32
N LEU A 97 -8.14 30.94 -29.47
CA LEU A 97 -8.81 29.73 -29.89
C LEU A 97 -10.27 30.09 -30.18
N HIS A 98 -10.57 30.35 -31.45
CA HIS A 98 -11.94 30.43 -31.94
C HIS A 98 -12.43 28.99 -32.13
N MET A 99 -12.83 28.33 -31.03
CA MET A 99 -13.39 26.98 -31.08
C MET A 99 -14.82 27.06 -31.63
N SER A 100 -15.02 26.55 -32.85
CA SER A 100 -16.34 26.46 -33.48
C SER A 100 -17.26 25.52 -32.69
N PHE A 101 -18.53 25.92 -32.57
CA PHE A 101 -19.61 25.25 -31.84
C PHE A 101 -19.84 23.76 -32.22
N SER A 102 -19.23 23.27 -33.30
CA SER A 102 -19.27 21.87 -33.73
C SER A 102 -18.30 20.94 -32.99
N GLN A 103 -17.30 21.45 -32.27
CA GLN A 103 -16.32 20.60 -31.57
C GLN A 103 -16.72 20.24 -30.12
N VAL A 104 -17.70 20.93 -29.54
CA VAL A 104 -18.20 20.62 -28.19
C VAL A 104 -19.16 19.42 -28.21
N SER A 105 -19.87 19.17 -29.31
CA SER A 105 -20.84 18.08 -29.42
C SER A 105 -20.21 16.69 -29.54
N SER A 106 -19.03 16.57 -30.15
CA SER A 106 -18.34 15.26 -30.28
C SER A 106 -17.77 14.76 -28.95
N LEU A 107 -17.33 15.68 -28.08
CA LEU A 107 -16.75 15.35 -26.79
C LEU A 107 -17.80 14.82 -25.81
N VAL A 108 -19.01 15.41 -25.82
CA VAL A 108 -20.14 14.93 -25.01
C VAL A 108 -20.62 13.55 -25.48
N LEU A 109 -20.66 13.31 -26.79
CA LEU A 109 -20.99 11.98 -27.35
C LEU A 109 -19.95 10.93 -27.00
N GLY A 110 -18.66 11.28 -27.00
CA GLY A 110 -17.57 10.38 -26.60
C GLY A 110 -17.69 9.92 -25.13
N ILE A 111 -17.93 10.86 -24.21
CA ILE A 111 -18.08 10.55 -22.77
C ILE A 111 -19.31 9.68 -22.53
N ALA A 112 -20.44 9.95 -23.21
CA ALA A 112 -21.66 9.16 -23.07
C ALA A 112 -21.48 7.71 -23.55
N LEU A 113 -20.77 7.50 -24.66
CA LEU A 113 -20.51 6.15 -25.18
C LEU A 113 -19.59 5.35 -24.25
N ILE A 114 -18.54 5.98 -23.71
CA ILE A 114 -17.61 5.31 -22.78
C ILE A 114 -18.33 4.93 -21.47
N SER A 115 -19.13 5.86 -20.93
CA SER A 115 -19.94 5.63 -19.73
C SER A 115 -20.90 4.44 -19.92
N SER A 116 -21.63 4.42 -21.03
CA SER A 116 -22.56 3.33 -21.35
C SER A 116 -21.86 1.98 -21.54
N LEU A 117 -20.64 1.97 -22.07
CA LEU A 117 -19.89 0.73 -22.30
C LEU A 117 -19.38 0.15 -20.97
N LEU A 118 -18.93 1.01 -20.04
CA LEU A 118 -18.52 0.62 -18.70
C LEU A 118 -19.67 0.03 -17.89
N THR A 119 -20.89 0.61 -17.99
CA THR A 119 -22.07 0.06 -17.27
C THR A 119 -22.43 -1.35 -17.77
N VAL A 120 -22.33 -1.59 -19.09
CA VAL A 120 -22.63 -2.91 -19.68
C VAL A 120 -21.61 -3.97 -19.25
N VAL A 121 -20.33 -3.62 -19.18
CA VAL A 121 -19.27 -4.53 -18.72
C VAL A 121 -19.44 -4.86 -17.23
N ALA A 122 -19.76 -3.86 -16.40
CA ALA A 122 -19.99 -4.06 -14.97
C ALA A 122 -21.18 -5.00 -14.70
N ILE A 123 -22.30 -4.80 -15.40
CA ILE A 123 -23.49 -5.66 -15.25
C ILE A 123 -23.20 -7.09 -15.72
N ARG A 124 -22.46 -7.26 -16.83
CA ARG A 124 -22.14 -8.58 -17.38
C ARG A 124 -21.19 -9.37 -16.47
N ASN A 125 -20.25 -8.70 -15.80
CA ASN A 125 -19.35 -9.31 -14.83
C ASN A 125 -20.08 -9.71 -13.54
N TYR A 126 -21.06 -8.91 -13.11
CA TYR A 126 -21.84 -9.19 -11.89
C TYR A 126 -22.84 -10.34 -12.05
N MET A 127 -23.32 -10.59 -13.28
CA MET A 127 -24.32 -11.62 -13.59
C MET A 127 -23.73 -13.00 -13.91
N GLN A 128 -22.42 -13.22 -13.74
CA GLN A 128 -21.78 -14.52 -13.91
C GLN A 128 -21.42 -15.12 -12.54
N PRO A 129 -22.34 -15.84 -11.86
CA PRO A 129 -22.00 -16.58 -10.66
C PRO A 129 -21.31 -17.88 -11.06
N SER A 130 -19.99 -17.95 -10.92
CA SER A 130 -19.25 -19.20 -10.91
C SER A 130 -19.39 -19.82 -9.53
N SER A 131 -20.28 -20.80 -9.41
CA SER A 131 -20.35 -21.72 -8.29
C SER A 131 -19.14 -22.65 -8.27
N ALA A 132 -18.60 -22.89 -7.06
CA ALA A 132 -17.48 -23.77 -6.68
C ALA A 132 -16.08 -23.12 -6.70
N ASP A 133 -15.70 -22.54 -5.56
CA ASP A 133 -14.46 -22.86 -4.81
C ASP A 133 -14.18 -21.76 -3.75
N GLU A 134 -14.84 -21.88 -2.60
CA GLU A 134 -14.91 -20.87 -1.53
C GLU A 134 -13.80 -20.99 -0.47
N TYR A 135 -12.66 -21.65 -0.73
CA TYR A 135 -11.63 -21.83 0.29
C TYR A 135 -10.17 -21.48 -0.09
N SER A 136 -9.90 -20.96 -1.30
CA SER A 136 -8.52 -20.62 -1.71
C SER A 136 -8.30 -19.19 -2.23
N LEU A 137 -9.26 -18.27 -2.11
CA LEU A 137 -9.17 -16.95 -2.74
C LEU A 137 -9.39 -15.78 -1.77
N ARG A 138 -8.57 -15.69 -0.73
CA ARG A 138 -8.35 -14.41 -0.01
C ARG A 138 -6.94 -13.83 -0.17
N SER A 139 -6.09 -14.40 -1.03
CA SER A 139 -4.73 -13.88 -1.26
C SER A 139 -4.38 -13.48 -2.69
N THR A 140 -5.33 -13.48 -3.61
CA THR A 140 -5.09 -12.99 -4.98
C THR A 140 -6.24 -12.10 -5.40
N ALA A 141 -6.18 -10.84 -4.98
CA ALA A 141 -6.85 -9.78 -5.70
C ALA A 141 -6.25 -9.78 -7.10
N SER A 142 -6.97 -10.40 -8.04
CA SER A 142 -6.66 -10.42 -9.45
C SER A 142 -6.33 -9.01 -9.92
N GLN A 143 -5.08 -8.81 -10.35
CA GLN A 143 -4.66 -7.63 -11.10
C GLN A 143 -5.73 -7.31 -12.13
N THR A 144 -6.38 -6.17 -11.98
CA THR A 144 -7.46 -5.81 -12.89
C THR A 144 -6.89 -5.68 -14.30
N THR A 145 -7.65 -6.04 -15.33
CA THR A 145 -7.25 -5.84 -16.74
C THR A 145 -6.87 -4.38 -17.03
N PHE A 146 -7.35 -3.46 -16.20
CA PHE A 146 -6.97 -2.05 -16.15
C PHE A 146 -5.50 -1.85 -15.73
N GLU A 147 -5.01 -2.56 -14.72
CA GLU A 147 -3.62 -2.50 -14.23
C GLU A 147 -2.62 -3.04 -15.27
N LYS A 148 -2.97 -4.11 -16.00
CA LYS A 148 -2.20 -4.60 -17.16
C LYS A 148 -2.18 -3.62 -18.34
N PHE A 149 -3.22 -2.79 -18.49
CA PHE A 149 -3.25 -1.74 -19.49
C PHE A 149 -2.45 -0.51 -19.07
N LEU A 150 -2.47 -0.15 -17.78
CA LEU A 150 -1.70 0.97 -17.23
C LEU A 150 -0.19 0.71 -17.23
N SER A 151 0.23 -0.52 -16.91
CA SER A 151 1.64 -0.92 -17.00
C SER A 151 2.15 -0.88 -18.45
N ARG A 152 1.31 -1.26 -19.42
CA ARG A 152 1.62 -1.17 -20.85
C ARG A 152 1.70 0.27 -21.37
N ILE A 153 1.05 1.23 -20.71
CA ILE A 153 1.07 2.66 -21.04
C ILE A 153 2.19 3.40 -20.25
N GLY A 154 2.90 2.71 -19.35
CA GLY A 154 4.00 3.29 -18.57
C GLY A 154 3.55 4.26 -17.47
N LEU A 155 2.30 4.11 -16.99
CA LEU A 155 1.71 4.96 -15.95
C LEU A 155 1.68 4.29 -14.56
N SER A 156 2.13 3.05 -14.45
CA SER A 156 2.28 2.31 -13.19
C SER A 156 3.60 1.53 -13.20
N GLU A 157 4.16 1.33 -12.00
CA GLU A 157 5.32 0.46 -11.77
C GLU A 157 5.05 -0.93 -12.36
N THR A 158 5.99 -1.44 -13.15
CA THR A 158 5.87 -2.79 -13.71
C THR A 158 5.96 -3.81 -12.58
N PRO A 159 5.35 -5.00 -12.72
CA PRO A 159 5.49 -6.07 -11.72
C PRO A 159 6.96 -6.42 -11.43
N GLN A 160 7.83 -6.33 -12.43
CA GLN A 160 9.28 -6.51 -12.29
C GLN A 160 9.93 -5.39 -11.47
N GLU A 161 9.63 -4.12 -11.74
CA GLU A 161 10.16 -3.01 -10.94
C GLU A 161 9.73 -3.11 -9.47
N ALA A 162 8.50 -3.55 -9.20
CA ALA A 162 8.01 -3.77 -7.85
C ALA A 162 8.72 -4.95 -7.14
N LEU A 163 9.15 -5.97 -7.88
CA LEU A 163 9.98 -7.06 -7.36
C LEU A 163 11.41 -6.59 -7.07
N ASP A 164 12.03 -5.89 -8.03
CA ASP A 164 13.38 -5.34 -7.87
C ASP A 164 13.47 -4.40 -6.68
N ARG A 165 12.46 -3.54 -6.48
CA ARG A 165 12.38 -2.67 -5.30
C ARG A 165 12.35 -3.48 -4.00
N ARG A 166 11.52 -4.53 -3.93
CA ARG A 166 11.41 -5.38 -2.73
C ARG A 166 12.72 -6.08 -2.41
N ILE A 167 13.40 -6.62 -3.44
CA ILE A 167 14.72 -7.24 -3.30
C ILE A 167 15.73 -6.21 -2.78
N GLN A 168 15.75 -4.98 -3.32
CA GLN A 168 16.64 -3.92 -2.86
C GLN A 168 16.40 -3.53 -1.39
N GLU A 169 15.13 -3.43 -0.99
CA GLU A 169 14.76 -3.12 0.40
C GLU A 169 15.24 -4.21 1.35
N GLN A 170 15.01 -5.49 1.04
CA GLN A 170 15.49 -6.63 1.83
C GLN A 170 17.02 -6.65 1.89
N GLN A 171 17.71 -6.36 0.77
CA GLN A 171 19.17 -6.33 0.71
C GLN A 171 19.77 -5.27 1.64
N ALA A 172 19.15 -4.09 1.73
CA ALA A 172 19.60 -3.02 2.62
C ALA A 172 19.51 -3.43 4.10
N VAL A 173 18.47 -4.19 4.47
CA VAL A 173 18.32 -4.73 5.83
C VAL A 173 19.35 -5.82 6.11
N ILE A 174 19.60 -6.71 5.15
CA ILE A 174 20.65 -7.72 5.23
C ILE A 174 22.03 -7.07 5.44
N ASP A 175 22.36 -6.03 4.68
CA ASP A 175 23.64 -5.31 4.79
C ASP A 175 23.80 -4.65 6.18
N TYR A 176 22.71 -4.11 6.73
CA TYR A 176 22.69 -3.55 8.08
C TYR A 176 23.07 -4.60 9.14
N TRP A 177 22.43 -5.77 9.10
CA TRP A 177 22.69 -6.83 10.08
C TRP A 177 24.05 -7.49 9.87
N ASP A 178 24.48 -7.67 8.61
CA ASP A 178 25.78 -8.24 8.27
C ASP A 178 26.92 -7.40 8.85
N LYS A 179 26.85 -6.07 8.74
CA LYS A 179 27.83 -5.17 9.37
C LYS A 179 27.91 -5.39 10.88
N ARG A 180 26.77 -5.50 11.56
CA ARG A 180 26.70 -5.69 13.00
C ARG A 180 27.24 -7.05 13.44
N VAL A 181 26.94 -8.09 12.67
CA VAL A 181 27.52 -9.43 12.85
C VAL A 181 29.03 -9.37 12.74
N ARG A 182 29.60 -8.71 11.72
CA ARG A 182 31.06 -8.59 11.56
C ARG A 182 31.72 -7.91 12.75
N ASP A 183 31.12 -6.85 13.29
CA ASP A 183 31.65 -6.14 14.46
C ASP A 183 31.72 -7.04 15.70
N ARG A 184 30.73 -7.93 15.87
CA ARG A 184 30.62 -8.85 17.01
C ARG A 184 31.33 -10.19 16.81
N ARG A 185 31.63 -10.56 15.57
CA ARG A 185 32.23 -11.85 15.19
C ARG A 185 33.50 -12.19 15.97
N SER A 186 34.29 -11.17 16.34
CA SER A 186 35.51 -11.34 17.15
C SER A 186 35.26 -11.86 18.57
N GLN A 187 34.05 -11.75 19.09
CA GLN A 187 33.65 -12.17 20.43
C GLN A 187 33.13 -13.62 20.47
N TRP A 188 32.85 -14.20 19.30
CA TRP A 188 32.30 -15.55 19.19
C TRP A 188 33.39 -16.61 19.28
N ASP A 189 33.06 -17.75 19.88
CA ASP A 189 33.93 -18.92 19.84
C ASP A 189 34.00 -19.53 18.43
N GLU A 190 35.02 -20.37 18.20
CA GLU A 190 35.29 -20.99 16.90
C GLU A 190 34.11 -21.85 16.41
N ARG A 191 33.40 -22.51 17.34
CA ARG A 191 32.26 -23.36 17.00
C ARG A 191 31.07 -22.53 16.49
N MET A 192 30.80 -21.39 17.12
CA MET A 192 29.74 -20.46 16.73
C MET A 192 30.05 -19.82 15.38
N GLN A 193 31.30 -19.42 15.14
CA GLN A 193 31.73 -18.90 13.84
C GLN A 193 31.54 -19.95 12.73
N MET A 194 31.97 -21.19 12.96
CA MET A 194 31.81 -22.28 12.00
C MET A 194 30.34 -22.63 11.72
N ALA A 195 29.48 -22.59 12.75
CA ALA A 195 28.04 -22.83 12.58
C ALA A 195 27.39 -21.71 11.76
N PHE A 196 27.70 -20.45 12.07
CA PHE A 196 27.24 -19.29 11.33
C PHE A 196 27.66 -19.34 9.86
N ASP A 197 28.96 -19.54 9.59
CA ASP A 197 29.49 -19.54 8.22
C ASP A 197 28.87 -20.66 7.37
N ARG A 198 28.64 -21.84 7.94
CA ARG A 198 27.99 -22.95 7.23
C ARG A 198 26.56 -22.60 6.82
N ASN A 199 25.76 -22.12 7.77
CA ASN A 199 24.37 -21.74 7.50
C ASN A 199 24.29 -20.59 6.51
N LEU A 200 25.18 -19.59 6.64
CA LEU A 200 25.20 -18.44 5.74
C LEU A 200 25.53 -18.86 4.31
N VAL A 201 26.51 -19.76 4.12
CA VAL A 201 26.85 -20.29 2.79
C VAL A 201 25.69 -21.05 2.16
N GLU A 202 24.98 -21.87 2.92
CA GLU A 202 23.82 -22.62 2.41
C GLU A 202 22.70 -21.67 1.95
N ILE A 203 22.39 -20.64 2.75
CA ILE A 203 21.37 -19.65 2.41
C ILE A 203 21.81 -18.77 1.22
N ASP A 204 23.07 -18.33 1.18
CA ASP A 204 23.61 -17.53 0.08
C ASP A 204 23.56 -18.29 -1.25
N GLN A 205 23.79 -19.61 -1.20
CA GLN A 205 23.67 -20.46 -2.38
C GLN A 205 22.22 -20.54 -2.85
N ALA A 206 21.25 -20.70 -1.94
CA ALA A 206 19.82 -20.71 -2.28
C ALA A 206 19.36 -19.38 -2.90
N VAL A 207 19.72 -18.24 -2.30
CA VAL A 207 19.43 -16.91 -2.84
C VAL A 207 19.97 -16.75 -4.26
N LYS A 208 21.22 -17.18 -4.48
CA LYS A 208 21.86 -17.11 -5.80
C LYS A 208 21.15 -17.99 -6.84
N ASP A 209 20.74 -19.20 -6.45
CA ASP A 209 20.06 -20.13 -7.34
C ASP A 209 18.69 -19.59 -7.77
N TYR A 210 17.89 -19.07 -6.82
CA TYR A 210 16.59 -18.47 -7.14
C TYR A 210 16.71 -17.17 -7.94
N THR A 211 17.72 -16.33 -7.63
CA THR A 211 17.98 -15.12 -8.43
C THR A 211 18.31 -15.50 -9.89
N SER A 212 19.13 -16.52 -10.12
CA SER A 212 19.46 -16.99 -11.47
C SER A 212 18.28 -17.66 -12.19
N MET A 213 17.33 -18.22 -11.45
CA MET A 213 16.08 -18.74 -12.01
C MET A 213 15.17 -17.58 -12.46
N LEU A 214 15.04 -16.52 -11.66
CA LEU A 214 14.27 -15.32 -12.01
C LEU A 214 14.86 -14.53 -13.18
N GLU A 215 16.19 -14.55 -13.35
CA GLU A 215 16.83 -13.97 -14.54
C GLU A 215 16.38 -14.66 -15.85
N LYS A 216 16.02 -15.95 -15.78
CA LYS A 216 15.58 -16.75 -16.93
C LYS A 216 14.07 -16.69 -17.12
N ASP A 217 13.32 -16.70 -16.02
CA ASP A 217 11.87 -16.62 -16.01
C ASP A 217 11.39 -15.62 -14.94
N PRO A 218 11.27 -14.33 -15.29
CA PRO A 218 10.89 -13.30 -14.34
C PRO A 218 9.44 -13.35 -13.86
N GLU A 219 8.58 -14.13 -14.54
CA GLU A 219 7.15 -14.26 -14.19
C GLU A 219 6.87 -15.52 -13.35
N ASP A 220 7.91 -16.26 -12.96
CA ASP A 220 7.77 -17.45 -12.11
C ASP A 220 7.49 -17.08 -10.64
N GLU A 221 6.20 -17.03 -10.30
CA GLU A 221 5.71 -16.73 -8.95
C GLU A 221 6.29 -17.65 -7.87
N VAL A 222 6.56 -18.93 -8.19
CA VAL A 222 7.09 -19.88 -7.21
C VAL A 222 8.53 -19.52 -6.87
N THR A 223 9.35 -19.22 -7.87
CA THR A 223 10.74 -18.82 -7.65
C THR A 223 10.82 -17.49 -6.88
N VAL A 224 9.89 -16.56 -7.11
CA VAL A 224 9.78 -15.32 -6.32
C VAL A 224 9.54 -15.63 -4.85
N GLU A 225 8.55 -16.48 -4.52
CA GLU A 225 8.25 -16.85 -3.13
C GLU A 225 9.44 -17.57 -2.46
N MET A 226 10.13 -18.45 -3.19
CA MET A 226 11.31 -19.14 -2.69
C MET A 226 12.48 -18.18 -2.42
N LEU A 227 12.69 -17.18 -3.28
CA LEU A 227 13.69 -16.13 -3.06
C LEU A 227 13.37 -15.31 -1.82
N ASP A 228 12.11 -14.88 -1.67
CA ASP A 228 11.65 -14.13 -0.49
C ASP A 228 11.87 -14.93 0.80
N SER A 229 11.55 -16.23 0.80
CA SER A 229 11.82 -17.11 1.95
C SER A 229 13.30 -17.18 2.28
N ALA A 230 14.17 -17.37 1.28
CA ALA A 230 15.61 -17.47 1.49
C ALA A 230 16.22 -16.15 2.01
N LEU A 231 15.76 -15.00 1.52
CA LEU A 231 16.18 -13.68 2.00
C LEU A 231 15.72 -13.43 3.43
N ASN A 232 14.51 -13.87 3.78
CA ASN A 232 14.00 -13.78 5.15
C ASN A 232 14.81 -14.67 6.11
N ASP A 233 15.14 -15.90 5.72
CA ASP A 233 16.00 -16.80 6.50
C ASP A 233 17.38 -16.20 6.73
N LYS A 234 17.97 -15.59 5.70
CA LYS A 234 19.25 -14.85 5.81
C LYS A 234 19.16 -13.73 6.82
N MET A 235 18.11 -12.90 6.73
CA MET A 235 17.87 -11.80 7.66
C MET A 235 17.72 -12.30 9.09
N ASN A 236 16.95 -13.37 9.32
CA ASN A 236 16.74 -13.96 10.63
C ASN A 236 18.04 -14.52 11.23
N LEU A 237 18.85 -15.22 10.42
CA LEU A 237 20.16 -15.72 10.85
C LEU A 237 21.07 -14.56 11.27
N LEU A 238 21.17 -13.52 10.42
CA LEU A 238 22.00 -12.35 10.72
C LEU A 238 21.52 -11.62 11.97
N ARG A 239 20.21 -11.43 12.13
CA ARG A 239 19.63 -10.80 13.31
C ARG A 239 19.95 -11.58 14.58
N GLN A 240 19.68 -12.89 14.62
CA GLN A 240 19.92 -13.74 15.79
C GLN A 240 21.37 -13.67 16.24
N PHE A 241 22.30 -13.82 15.31
CA PHE A 241 23.72 -13.77 15.62
C PHE A 241 24.19 -12.37 15.97
N SER A 242 23.58 -11.33 15.40
CA SER A 242 23.88 -9.97 15.77
C SER A 242 23.49 -9.65 17.21
N GLU A 243 22.54 -10.37 17.82
CA GLU A 243 22.05 -10.13 19.19
C GLU A 243 22.85 -10.88 20.28
N LEU A 244 23.69 -11.85 19.89
CA LEU A 244 24.62 -12.59 20.75
C LEU A 244 25.87 -11.77 21.11
#